data_AF-A0A4Q5RYL6-F1
#
_entry.id   AF-A0A4Q5RYL6-F1
#
_cell.length_a   1.000
_cell.length_b   1.000
_cell.length_c   1.000
_cell.angle_alpha   90.00
_cell.angle_beta   90.00
_cell.angle_gamma   90.00
#
_symmetry.space_group_name_H-M   'P 1'
#
loop_
_entity.id
_entity.type
_entity.pdbx_description
1 polymer ?
#
loop_
_entity_poly.entity_id
_entity_poly.type
_entity_poly.pdbx_seq_one_letter_code
_entity_poly.pdbx_strand_id
1 'polypeptide(L)'
;ADGEAFNAGETFSGIEFKQGIQFSKEMQNLLPDDRMAQWAIRWILDHPQVTTVIPGASKVSQVESNVAASGLQPLSAETHQKLRKLYDAEIYDSIRGHF
;
A
#
# COMPACT_ATOMS: atom_id res chain seq x y z
N ALA A 1 -18.22 -2.44 -2.02
CA ALA A 1 -18.53 -2.57 -3.46
C ALA A 1 -17.87 -3.87 -3.87
N ASP A 2 -18.66 -4.90 -4.09
CA ASP A 2 -18.16 -6.18 -4.55
C ASP A 2 -17.54 -5.94 -5.92
N GLY A 3 -16.25 -6.23 -6.06
CA GLY A 3 -15.45 -5.92 -7.25
C GLY A 3 -15.83 -6.78 -8.45
N GLU A 4 -17.12 -6.86 -8.80
CA GLU A 4 -17.64 -7.75 -9.85
C GLU A 4 -17.11 -7.43 -11.25
N ALA A 5 -16.53 -6.24 -11.45
CA ALA A 5 -15.86 -5.87 -12.69
C ALA A 5 -14.40 -6.35 -12.79
N PHE A 6 -13.87 -6.99 -11.73
CA PHE A 6 -12.53 -7.55 -11.66
C PHE A 6 -12.65 -9.02 -11.25
N ASN A 7 -11.80 -9.90 -11.77
CA ASN A 7 -11.92 -11.31 -11.40
C ASN A 7 -11.78 -11.44 -9.88
N ALA A 8 -12.65 -12.21 -9.23
CA ALA A 8 -12.57 -12.50 -7.80
C ALA A 8 -11.18 -13.09 -7.48
N GLY A 9 -10.26 -12.24 -6.98
CA GLY A 9 -8.83 -12.54 -6.82
C GLY A 9 -7.89 -11.41 -7.25
N GLU A 10 -8.30 -10.48 -8.11
CA GLU A 10 -7.41 -9.46 -8.70
C GLU A 10 -7.30 -8.16 -7.89
N THR A 11 -8.25 -7.88 -7.00
CA THR A 11 -8.24 -6.65 -6.18
C THR A 11 -7.82 -6.98 -4.75
N PHE A 12 -6.84 -6.25 -4.20
CA PHE A 12 -6.26 -6.47 -2.85
C PHE A 12 -5.65 -7.87 -2.63
N SER A 13 -5.16 -8.55 -3.67
CA SER A 13 -4.62 -9.91 -3.55
C SER A 13 -5.62 -10.89 -2.92
N GLY A 14 -6.90 -10.75 -3.26
CA GLY A 14 -7.98 -11.59 -2.74
C GLY A 14 -8.35 -11.36 -1.26
N ILE A 15 -7.80 -10.32 -0.62
CA ILE A 15 -8.21 -9.88 0.73
C ILE A 15 -9.62 -9.28 0.65
N GLU A 16 -10.49 -9.67 1.58
CA GLU A 16 -11.83 -9.10 1.71
C GLU A 16 -11.79 -7.57 1.88
N PHE A 17 -12.61 -6.84 1.13
CA PHE A 17 -12.54 -5.37 1.08
C PHE A 17 -12.60 -4.69 2.46
N LYS A 18 -13.50 -5.15 3.33
CA LYS A 18 -13.63 -4.61 4.70
C LYS A 18 -12.38 -4.88 5.54
N GLN A 19 -11.75 -6.04 5.34
CA GLN A 19 -10.52 -6.41 6.01
C GLN A 19 -9.34 -5.58 5.48
N GLY A 20 -9.26 -5.36 4.18
CA GLY A 20 -8.27 -4.45 3.56
C GLY A 20 -8.37 -3.02 4.10
N ILE A 21 -9.59 -2.50 4.29
CA ILE A 21 -9.79 -1.19 4.95
C ILE A 21 -9.24 -1.21 6.38
N GLN A 22 -9.50 -2.28 7.14
CA GLN A 22 -9.02 -2.41 8.50
C GLN A 22 -7.48 -2.41 8.55
N PHE A 23 -6.83 -3.20 7.70
CA PHE A 23 -5.37 -3.22 7.59
C PHE A 23 -4.80 -1.86 7.20
N SER A 24 -5.44 -1.13 6.28
CA SER A 24 -5.00 0.22 5.90
C SER A 24 -5.05 1.20 7.09
N LYS A 25 -6.06 1.11 7.95
CA LYS A 25 -6.13 1.92 9.18
C LYS A 25 -5.03 1.56 10.18
N GLU A 26 -4.71 0.27 10.30
CA GLU A 26 -3.60 -0.19 11.15
C GLU A 26 -2.26 0.32 10.63
N MET A 27 -2.03 0.25 9.32
CA MET A 27 -0.85 0.84 8.68
C MET A 27 -0.76 2.34 8.92
N GLN A 28 -1.88 3.08 8.90
CA GLN A 28 -1.88 4.53 9.10
C GLN A 28 -1.25 4.94 10.45
N ASN A 29 -1.43 4.13 11.50
CA ASN A 29 -0.83 4.38 12.82
C ASN A 29 0.69 4.16 12.86
N LEU A 30 1.27 3.53 11.84
CA LEU A 30 2.70 3.24 11.73
C LEU A 30 3.44 4.26 10.84
N LEU A 31 2.68 5.08 10.10
CA LEU A 31 3.21 6.05 9.17
C LEU A 31 3.47 7.41 9.84
N PRO A 32 4.34 8.25 9.27
CA PRO A 32 4.64 9.57 9.84
C PRO A 32 3.45 10.53 9.92
N ASP A 33 2.48 10.40 9.00
CA ASP A 33 1.27 11.20 8.95
C ASP A 33 0.16 10.50 8.11
N ASP A 34 -0.90 11.23 7.78
CA ASP A 34 -2.11 10.73 7.13
C ASP A 34 -2.02 10.58 5.60
N ARG A 35 -0.87 10.86 4.99
CA ARG A 35 -0.66 10.82 3.52
C ARG A 35 -0.46 9.40 2.99
N MET A 36 -1.40 8.50 3.29
CA MET A 36 -1.35 7.06 2.99
C MET A 36 -0.88 6.73 1.57
N ALA A 37 -1.44 7.39 0.54
CA ALA A 37 -1.07 7.14 -0.85
C ALA A 37 0.40 7.47 -1.15
N GLN A 38 0.91 8.58 -0.60
CA GLN A 38 2.31 8.96 -0.79
C GLN A 38 3.24 8.00 -0.07
N TRP A 39 2.89 7.61 1.16
CA TRP A 39 3.69 6.65 1.92
C TRP A 39 3.69 5.26 1.31
N ALA A 40 2.60 4.80 0.71
CA ALA A 40 2.58 3.54 -0.04
C ALA A 40 3.53 3.59 -1.24
N ILE A 41 3.51 4.66 -2.03
CA ILE A 41 4.44 4.83 -3.17
C ILE A 41 5.89 4.93 -2.67
N ARG A 42 6.14 5.72 -1.62
CA ARG A 42 7.47 5.89 -1.02
C ARG A 42 8.01 4.58 -0.45
N TRP A 43 7.16 3.76 0.18
CA TRP A 43 7.53 2.43 0.68
C TRP A 43 8.03 1.54 -0.46
N ILE A 44 7.35 1.53 -1.62
CA ILE A 44 7.81 0.77 -2.80
C ILE A 44 9.16 1.31 -3.30
N LEU A 45 9.33 2.64 -3.36
CA LEU A 45 10.56 3.31 -3.78
C LEU A 45 11.74 3.14 -2.80
N ASP A 46 11.50 2.73 -1.56
CA ASP A 46 12.57 2.45 -0.59
C ASP A 46 13.34 1.17 -0.89
N HIS A 47 12.78 0.28 -1.71
CA HIS A 47 13.44 -0.96 -2.10
C HIS A 47 14.48 -0.72 -3.20
N PRO A 48 15.76 -1.07 -3.00
CA PRO A 48 16.82 -0.82 -3.98
C PRO A 48 16.63 -1.60 -5.30
N GLN A 49 15.78 -2.62 -5.31
CA GLN A 49 15.41 -3.37 -6.50
C GLN A 49 14.39 -2.64 -7.38
N VAL A 50 13.73 -1.60 -6.86
CA VAL A 50 12.72 -0.81 -7.57
C VAL A 50 13.35 0.44 -8.14
N THR A 51 13.18 0.66 -9.44
CA THR A 51 13.65 1.87 -10.13
C THR A 51 12.54 2.89 -10.38
N THR A 52 11.28 2.43 -10.47
CA THR A 52 10.13 3.29 -10.76
C THR A 52 8.83 2.66 -10.24
N VAL A 53 7.84 3.50 -9.95
CA VAL A 53 6.48 3.11 -9.60
C VAL A 53 5.53 3.79 -10.58
N ILE A 54 4.52 3.06 -11.08
CA ILE A 54 3.56 3.53 -12.08
C ILE A 54 2.16 3.60 -11.44
N PRO A 55 1.86 4.61 -10.60
CA PRO A 55 0.57 4.70 -9.93
C PRO A 55 -0.51 5.24 -10.87
N GLY A 56 -1.73 4.70 -10.76
CA GLY A 56 -2.90 5.23 -11.46
C GLY A 56 -3.39 6.57 -10.88
N ALA A 57 -4.00 7.40 -11.73
CA ALA A 57 -4.63 8.66 -11.34
C ALA A 57 -5.79 8.99 -12.29
N SER A 58 -6.91 9.48 -11.75
CA SER A 58 -8.08 9.94 -12.51
C SER A 58 -8.27 11.46 -12.48
N LYS A 59 -7.43 12.19 -11.74
CA LYS A 59 -7.43 13.65 -11.66
C LYS A 59 -6.02 14.21 -11.49
N VAL A 60 -5.79 15.44 -11.91
CA VAL A 60 -4.48 16.12 -11.85
C VAL A 60 -3.91 16.14 -10.42
N SER A 61 -4.74 16.40 -9.41
CA SER A 61 -4.28 16.43 -8.01
C SER A 61 -3.78 15.08 -7.49
N GLN A 62 -4.21 13.95 -8.07
CA GLN A 62 -3.62 12.65 -7.75
C GLN A 62 -2.26 12.47 -8.41
N VAL A 63 -2.08 12.97 -9.64
CA VAL A 63 -0.77 12.97 -10.31
C VAL A 63 0.23 13.77 -9.47
N GLU A 64 -0.14 14.99 -9.07
CA GLU A 64 0.69 15.86 -8.22
C GLU A 64 1.03 15.17 -6.89
N SER A 65 0.03 14.57 -6.23
CA SER A 65 0.24 13.82 -4.98
C SER A 65 1.18 12.62 -5.16
N ASN A 66 0.98 11.82 -6.21
CA ASN A 66 1.80 10.65 -6.51
C ASN A 66 3.25 11.03 -6.81
N VAL A 67 3.48 12.09 -7.60
CA VAL A 67 4.82 12.59 -7.93
C VAL A 67 5.54 13.09 -6.68
N ALA A 68 4.84 13.79 -5.79
CA ALA A 68 5.43 14.31 -4.54
C ALA A 68 5.99 13.21 -3.62
N ALA A 69 5.51 11.96 -3.73
CA ALA A 69 6.05 10.83 -2.96
C ALA A 69 7.54 10.57 -3.22
N SER A 70 8.03 10.85 -4.44
CA SER A 70 9.44 10.68 -4.81
C SER A 70 10.39 11.64 -4.06
N GLY A 71 9.89 12.80 -3.62
CA GLY A 71 10.66 13.79 -2.86
C GLY A 71 10.67 13.55 -1.35
N LEU A 72 9.89 12.59 -0.85
CA LEU A 72 9.89 12.24 0.57
C LEU A 72 11.19 11.52 0.94
N GLN A 73 11.64 11.68 2.17
CA GLN A 73 12.73 10.87 2.71
C GLN A 73 12.29 9.40 2.81
N PRO A 74 13.23 8.43 2.74
CA PRO A 74 12.93 7.05 3.01
C PRO A 74 12.22 6.87 4.37
N LEU A 75 11.30 5.92 4.44
CA LEU A 75 10.74 5.51 5.73
C LEU A 75 11.87 4.96 6.61
N SER A 76 11.73 5.17 7.92
CA SER A 76 12.70 4.64 8.88
C SER A 76 12.75 3.11 8.82
N ALA A 77 13.90 2.53 9.15
CA ALA A 77 14.04 1.07 9.27
C ALA A 77 13.04 0.49 10.29
N GLU A 78 12.73 1.23 11.35
CA GLU A 78 11.73 0.85 12.35
C GLU A 78 10.33 0.79 11.75
N THR A 79 9.93 1.78 10.94
CA THR A 79 8.64 1.78 10.25
C THR A 79 8.53 0.59 9.29
N HIS A 80 9.57 0.32 8.51
CA HIS A 80 9.64 -0.86 7.63
C HIS A 80 9.46 -2.17 8.40
N GLN A 81 10.14 -2.32 9.53
CA GLN A 81 10.01 -3.51 10.39
C GLN A 81 8.60 -3.66 10.96
N LYS A 82 7.97 -2.56 11.41
CA LYS A 82 6.59 -2.60 11.93
C LYS A 82 5.59 -2.99 10.84
N LEU A 83 5.73 -2.44 9.63
CA LEU A 83 4.88 -2.80 8.49
C LEU A 83 5.08 -4.28 8.09
N ARG A 84 6.33 -4.76 8.05
CA ARG A 84 6.62 -6.18 7.80
C ARG A 84 5.97 -7.08 8.84
N LYS A 85 6.08 -6.73 10.13
CA LYS A 85 5.48 -7.49 11.23
C LYS A 85 3.96 -7.55 11.12
N LEU A 86 3.31 -6.43 10.78
CA LEU A 86 1.87 -6.40 10.53
C LEU A 86 1.50 -7.32 9.36
N TYR A 87 2.25 -7.26 8.27
CA TYR A 87 2.04 -8.12 7.11
C TYR A 87 2.16 -9.61 7.47
N ASP A 88 3.23 -9.99 8.19
CA ASP A 88 3.47 -11.36 8.63
C ASP A 88 2.39 -11.90 9.56
N ALA A 89 1.96 -11.10 10.53
CA ALA A 89 1.08 -11.56 11.60
C ALA A 89 -0.39 -11.58 11.19
N GLU A 90 -0.83 -10.62 10.38
CA GLU A 90 -2.27 -10.36 10.18
C GLU A 90 -2.70 -10.43 8.71
N ILE A 91 -1.83 -10.06 7.77
CA ILE A 91 -2.23 -9.87 6.36
C ILE A 91 -1.94 -11.11 5.52
N TYR A 92 -0.80 -11.77 5.73
CA TYR A 92 -0.33 -12.86 4.87
C TYR A 92 -1.36 -13.99 4.74
N ASP A 93 -1.91 -14.48 5.85
CA ASP A 93 -2.90 -15.55 5.87
C ASP A 93 -4.28 -15.13 5.31
N SER A 94 -4.50 -13.83 5.13
CA SER A 94 -5.74 -13.28 4.58
C SER A 94 -5.72 -13.16 3.05
N ILE A 95 -4.55 -13.32 2.41
CA ILE A 95 -4.38 -13.28 0.96
C ILE A 95 -5.01 -14.54 0.34
N ARG A 96 -5.83 -14.35 -0.69
CA ARG A 96 -6.48 -15.44 -1.43
C ARG A 96 -6.09 -15.37 -2.90
N GLY A 97 -5.94 -16.54 -3.53
CA GLY A 97 -5.41 -16.65 -4.88
C GLY A 97 -3.98 -17.17 -4.82
N HIS A 98 -3.87 -18.49 -4.87
CA HIS A 98 -2.61 -19.19 -5.06
C HIS A 98 -2.32 -19.24 -6.55
N PHE A 99 -1.23 -18.59 -6.97
CA PHE A 99 -0.55 -18.77 -8.27
C PHE A 99 -1.42 -18.59 -9.53
#